data_AF-G0LNB3-F1
#
_entry.id   AF-G0LNB3-F1
#
_cell.length_a   1.000
_cell.length_b   1.000
_cell.length_c   1.000
_cell.angle_alpha   90.00
_cell.angle_beta   90.00
_cell.angle_gamma   90.00
#
_symmetry.space_group_name_H-M   'P 1'
#
loop_
_entity.id
_entity.type
_entity.pdbx_description
1 polymer ?
#
loop_
_entity_poly.entity_id
_entity_poly.type
_entity_poly.pdbx_seq_one_letter_code
_entity_poly.pdbx_strand_id
1 'polypeptide(L)'
;MKHLDHKSKKMLEAIKRYGEATTTQIRYITGLSNNDITYRYSKLSKLNLIDVEKSQQTRGGKRVNKAVLTPKGEDIDIDGEIPEPIHPDVESRFTHIEEQLDQLTSRLNAITNAKMNTDADDRGRGQENIIKSDESNEIDQLQQNMYHHVRPYIYGLRRSLEAEFDINVEEYINEYE
;
A
#
# COMPACT_ATOMS: atom_id res chain seq x y z
N MET A 1 33.69 13.29 -7.37
CA MET A 1 32.39 12.72 -7.82
C MET A 1 31.32 13.15 -6.82
N LYS A 2 30.14 13.61 -7.28
CA LYS A 2 29.02 13.89 -6.36
C LYS A 2 28.66 12.59 -5.66
N HIS A 3 28.74 12.56 -4.33
CA HIS A 3 28.45 11.37 -3.56
C HIS A 3 26.96 11.04 -3.67
N LEU A 4 26.65 9.86 -4.25
CA LEU A 4 25.29 9.30 -4.19
C LEU A 4 25.00 8.87 -2.76
N ASP A 5 23.84 9.25 -2.24
CA ASP A 5 23.37 8.78 -0.94
C ASP A 5 22.89 7.33 -1.04
N HIS A 6 22.90 6.63 0.10
CA HIS A 6 22.52 5.21 0.20
C HIS A 6 21.16 4.90 -0.44
N LYS A 7 20.14 5.73 -0.15
CA LYS A 7 18.80 5.54 -0.70
C LYS A 7 18.76 5.75 -2.23
N SER A 8 19.60 6.64 -2.77
CA SER A 8 19.73 6.81 -4.22
C SER A 8 20.39 5.60 -4.87
N LYS A 9 21.40 4.99 -4.22
CA LYS A 9 22.00 3.73 -4.67
C LYS A 9 20.96 2.60 -4.71
N LYS A 10 20.20 2.41 -3.61
CA LYS A 10 19.10 1.43 -3.54
C LYS A 10 18.08 1.60 -4.67
N MET A 11 17.73 2.84 -5.01
CA MET A 11 16.81 3.12 -6.11
C MET A 11 17.38 2.76 -7.49
N LEU A 12 18.65 3.10 -7.76
CA LEU A 12 19.31 2.71 -9.01
C LEU A 12 19.37 1.19 -9.16
N GLU A 13 19.64 0.49 -8.06
CA GLU A 13 19.72 -0.95 -8.03
C GLU A 13 18.35 -1.61 -8.27
N ALA A 14 17.29 -1.06 -7.67
CA ALA A 14 15.92 -1.50 -7.93
C ALA A 14 15.55 -1.34 -9.41
N ILE A 15 15.95 -0.22 -10.04
CA ILE A 15 15.72 0.01 -11.48
C ILE A 15 16.54 -1.00 -12.31
N LYS A 16 17.82 -1.22 -11.96
CA LYS A 16 18.70 -2.20 -12.62
C LYS A 16 18.08 -3.60 -12.64
N ARG A 17 17.46 -4.00 -11.53
CA ARG A 17 16.85 -5.33 -11.37
C ARG A 17 15.63 -5.55 -12.27
N TYR A 18 14.79 -4.53 -12.47
CA TYR A 18 13.60 -4.64 -13.33
C TYR A 18 13.86 -4.23 -14.80
N GLY A 19 14.98 -3.57 -15.09
CA GLY A 19 15.24 -2.89 -16.35
C GLY A 19 14.43 -1.60 -16.50
N GLU A 20 13.11 -1.71 -16.40
CA GLU A 20 12.16 -0.60 -16.30
C GLU A 20 11.33 -0.75 -15.01
N ALA A 21 11.41 0.24 -14.12
CA ALA A 21 10.74 0.18 -12.83
C ALA A 21 9.74 1.33 -12.62
N THR A 22 8.54 0.97 -12.19
CA THR A 22 7.50 1.92 -11.74
C THR A 22 7.79 2.40 -10.31
N THR A 23 7.16 3.51 -9.91
CA THR A 23 7.21 3.97 -8.52
C THR A 23 6.82 2.87 -7.52
N THR A 24 5.82 2.04 -7.83
CA THR A 24 5.36 0.96 -6.96
C THR A 24 6.44 -0.11 -6.77
N GLN A 25 7.05 -0.57 -7.86
CA GLN A 25 8.14 -1.56 -7.82
C GLN A 25 9.36 -1.04 -7.06
N ILE A 26 9.70 0.24 -7.23
CA ILE A 26 10.80 0.87 -6.49
C ILE A 26 10.48 0.93 -5.00
N ARG A 27 9.26 1.32 -4.60
CA ARG A 27 8.84 1.32 -3.19
C ARG A 27 8.95 -0.06 -2.58
N TYR A 28 8.50 -1.07 -3.31
CA TYR A 28 8.51 -2.45 -2.86
C TYR A 28 9.90 -2.93 -2.48
N ILE A 29 10.87 -2.74 -3.39
CA ILE A 29 12.25 -3.18 -3.18
C ILE A 29 12.96 -2.34 -2.12
N THR A 30 12.76 -1.02 -2.14
CA THR A 30 13.62 -0.10 -1.39
C THR A 30 13.05 0.30 -0.04
N GLY A 31 11.76 0.07 0.21
CA GLY A 31 11.04 0.56 1.38
C GLY A 31 10.88 2.09 1.40
N LEU A 32 11.21 2.80 0.30
CA LEU A 32 11.18 4.26 0.28
C LEU A 32 9.77 4.83 0.27
N SER A 33 9.60 5.98 0.92
CA SER A 33 8.37 6.76 0.84
C SER A 33 8.19 7.38 -0.56
N ASN A 34 6.95 7.74 -0.91
CA ASN A 34 6.66 8.37 -2.20
C ASN A 34 7.41 9.72 -2.36
N ASN A 35 7.55 10.47 -1.27
CA ASN A 35 8.31 11.73 -1.24
C ASN A 35 9.80 11.48 -1.49
N ASP A 36 10.37 10.45 -0.85
CA ASP A 36 11.76 10.05 -1.05
C ASP A 36 12.04 9.66 -2.51
N ILE A 37 11.11 8.95 -3.15
CA ILE A 37 11.24 8.53 -4.56
C ILE A 37 11.11 9.73 -5.49
N THR A 38 10.12 10.60 -5.28
CA THR A 38 9.91 11.79 -6.11
C THR A 38 11.13 12.73 -6.09
N TYR A 39 11.70 12.93 -4.90
CA TYR A 39 12.96 13.65 -4.73
C TYR A 39 14.11 12.98 -5.51
N ARG A 40 14.21 11.65 -5.46
CA ARG A 40 15.27 10.90 -6.14
C ARG A 40 15.11 10.83 -7.64
N TYR A 41 13.90 10.73 -8.17
CA TYR A 41 13.66 10.89 -9.61
C TYR A 41 14.26 12.21 -10.11
N SER A 42 13.93 13.30 -9.42
CA SER A 42 14.45 14.63 -9.76
C SER A 42 15.97 14.70 -9.64
N LYS A 43 16.55 14.10 -8.59
CA LYS A 43 17.99 14.11 -8.33
C LYS A 43 18.78 13.29 -9.35
N LEU A 44 18.36 12.04 -9.60
CA LEU A 44 19.05 11.09 -10.47
C LEU A 44 18.91 11.46 -11.95
N SER A 45 17.74 11.96 -12.35
CA SER A 45 17.52 12.49 -13.71
C SER A 45 18.41 13.72 -13.97
N LYS A 46 18.54 14.65 -13.01
CA LYS A 46 19.48 15.78 -13.11
C LYS A 46 20.95 15.36 -13.24
N LEU A 47 21.30 14.16 -12.78
CA LEU A 47 22.65 13.59 -12.92
C LEU A 47 22.82 12.78 -14.20
N ASN A 48 21.76 12.66 -15.00
CA ASN A 48 21.65 11.85 -16.20
C ASN A 48 21.91 10.36 -15.94
N LEU A 49 21.43 9.84 -14.80
CA LEU A 49 21.59 8.43 -14.42
C LEU A 49 20.34 7.60 -14.72
N ILE A 50 19.19 8.25 -14.85
CA ILE A 50 17.92 7.62 -15.18
C ILE A 50 17.14 8.52 -16.12
N ASP A 51 16.33 7.89 -16.96
CA ASP A 51 15.25 8.54 -17.70
C ASP A 51 13.91 8.18 -17.07
N VAL A 52 13.03 9.17 -16.94
CA VAL A 52 11.72 9.01 -16.31
C VAL A 52 10.64 9.27 -17.35
N GLU A 53 9.96 8.22 -17.76
CA GLU A 53 8.84 8.29 -18.70
C GLU A 53 7.52 8.32 -17.95
N LYS A 54 6.59 9.15 -18.42
CA LYS A 54 5.21 9.15 -17.94
C LYS A 54 4.40 8.29 -18.91
N SER A 55 3.89 7.15 -18.45
CA SER A 55 3.05 6.29 -19.29
C SER A 55 1.81 7.08 -19.74
N GLN A 56 1.53 7.10 -21.04
CA GLN A 56 0.39 7.87 -21.55
C GLN A 56 -0.96 7.25 -21.21
N GLN A 57 -1.05 5.95 -20.91
CA GLN A 57 -2.32 5.30 -20.58
C GLN A 57 -2.14 3.93 -19.93
N THR A 58 -2.87 3.66 -18.84
CA THR A 58 -3.19 2.33 -18.34
C THR A 58 -4.71 2.21 -18.16
N ARG A 59 -5.25 0.98 -18.25
CA ARG A 59 -6.65 0.65 -17.91
C ARG A 59 -6.96 1.21 -16.51
N GLY A 60 -7.81 2.24 -16.43
CA GLY A 60 -8.14 2.94 -15.18
C GLY A 60 -7.70 4.41 -15.10
N GLY A 61 -6.99 4.95 -16.09
CA GLY A 61 -6.83 6.40 -16.28
C GLY A 61 -5.77 7.11 -15.42
N LYS A 62 -5.13 6.43 -14.45
CA LYS A 62 -4.01 7.01 -13.68
C LYS A 62 -2.70 6.86 -14.45
N ARG A 63 -2.00 7.98 -14.68
CA ARG A 63 -0.65 7.99 -15.26
C ARG A 63 0.35 7.39 -14.26
N VAL A 64 1.17 6.45 -14.72
CA VAL A 64 2.24 5.85 -13.91
C VAL A 64 3.59 6.38 -14.41
N ASN A 65 4.46 6.76 -13.46
CA ASN A 65 5.84 7.10 -13.78
C ASN A 65 6.66 5.81 -13.84
N LYS A 66 7.46 5.69 -14.88
CA LYS A 66 8.42 4.61 -15.09
C LYS A 66 9.82 5.18 -15.20
N ALA A 67 10.81 4.47 -14.67
CA ALA A 67 12.20 4.86 -14.80
C ALA A 67 13.05 3.72 -15.37
N VAL A 68 14.01 4.13 -16.20
CA VAL A 68 14.98 3.26 -16.86
C VAL A 68 16.38 3.84 -16.59
N LEU A 69 17.39 2.98 -16.45
CA LEU A 69 18.77 3.44 -16.36
C LEU A 69 19.22 4.03 -17.70
N THR A 70 19.95 5.14 -17.64
CA THR A 70 20.73 5.59 -18.80
C THR A 70 22.02 4.77 -18.89
N PRO A 71 22.76 4.79 -20.01
CA PRO A 71 24.07 4.13 -20.09
C PRO A 71 25.02 4.56 -18.96
N LYS A 72 24.97 5.84 -18.57
CA LYS A 72 25.75 6.37 -17.44
C LYS A 72 25.30 5.83 -16.08
N GLY A 73 24.01 5.50 -15.94
CA GLY A 73 23.47 4.86 -14.74
C GLY A 73 23.89 3.40 -14.60
N GLU A 74 24.01 2.68 -15.73
CA GLU A 74 24.45 1.28 -15.75
C GLU A 74 25.93 1.12 -15.35
N ASP A 75 26.77 2.09 -15.73
CA ASP A 75 28.20 2.14 -15.40
C ASP A 75 28.50 2.46 -13.92
N ILE A 76 27.49 2.81 -13.13
CA ILE A 76 27.69 3.05 -11.70
C ILE A 76 27.85 1.71 -10.98
N ASP A 77 28.95 1.60 -10.26
CA ASP A 77 29.16 0.49 -9.34
C ASP A 77 28.29 0.67 -8.09
N ILE A 78 27.33 -0.22 -7.91
CA ILE A 78 26.34 -0.18 -6.83
C ILE A 78 26.62 -1.37 -5.91
N ASP A 79 27.51 -1.19 -4.96
CA ASP A 79 27.70 -2.14 -3.84
C ASP A 79 26.55 -1.99 -2.84
N GLY A 80 25.41 -2.61 -3.14
CA GLY A 80 24.25 -2.68 -2.25
C GLY A 80 23.76 -4.12 -2.13
N GLU A 81 23.55 -4.60 -0.91
CA GLU A 81 22.68 -5.76 -0.70
C GLU A 81 21.24 -5.26 -0.74
N ILE A 82 20.51 -5.58 -1.81
CA ILE A 82 19.05 -5.49 -1.79
C ILE A 82 18.53 -6.70 -1.03
N PRO A 83 17.66 -6.51 -0.01
CA PRO A 83 16.88 -7.61 0.55
C PRO A 83 16.18 -8.39 -0.56
N GLU A 84 16.07 -9.71 -0.43
CA GLU A 84 15.29 -10.48 -1.39
C GLU A 84 13.88 -9.88 -1.52
N PRO A 85 13.34 -9.76 -2.75
CA PRO A 85 12.01 -9.24 -2.96
C PRO A 85 11.08 -10.14 -2.16
N ILE A 86 10.22 -9.53 -1.36
CA ILE A 86 9.15 -10.25 -0.68
C ILE A 86 8.41 -11.05 -1.79
N HIS A 87 7.99 -12.28 -1.49
CA HIS A 87 7.52 -13.19 -2.54
C HIS A 87 6.31 -12.58 -3.31
N PRO A 88 6.21 -12.72 -4.65
CA PRO A 88 5.12 -12.16 -5.46
C PRO A 88 3.72 -12.66 -5.08
N ASP A 89 3.63 -13.78 -4.36
CA ASP A 89 2.37 -14.28 -3.77
C ASP A 89 1.83 -13.34 -2.68
N VAL A 90 2.71 -12.65 -1.96
CA VAL A 90 2.36 -11.69 -0.92
C VAL A 90 1.79 -10.42 -1.56
N GLU A 91 2.35 -9.94 -2.67
CA GLU A 91 1.87 -8.77 -3.41
C GLU A 91 0.45 -8.96 -3.98
N SER A 92 0.17 -10.11 -4.62
CA SER A 92 -1.17 -10.41 -5.10
C SER A 92 -2.20 -10.49 -3.95
N ARG A 93 -1.77 -10.95 -2.78
CA ARG A 93 -2.62 -11.02 -1.59
C ARG A 93 -2.84 -9.65 -0.97
N PHE A 94 -1.82 -8.78 -0.93
CA PHE A 94 -1.96 -7.39 -0.47
C PHE A 94 -2.86 -6.56 -1.37
N THR A 95 -2.69 -6.63 -2.69
CA THR A 95 -3.57 -5.92 -3.64
C THR A 95 -5.01 -6.39 -3.50
N HIS A 96 -5.23 -7.70 -3.35
CA HIS A 96 -6.56 -8.25 -3.12
C HIS A 96 -7.18 -7.77 -1.80
N ILE A 97 -6.39 -7.63 -0.74
CA ILE A 97 -6.84 -7.13 0.56
C ILE A 97 -7.14 -5.62 0.50
N GLU A 98 -6.31 -4.82 -0.18
CA GLU A 98 -6.57 -3.40 -0.41
C GLU A 98 -7.89 -3.20 -1.17
N GLU A 99 -8.13 -3.99 -2.22
CA GLU A 99 -9.40 -3.97 -2.96
C GLU A 99 -10.59 -4.36 -2.08
N GLN A 100 -10.45 -5.37 -1.21
CA GLN A 100 -11.50 -5.76 -0.26
C GLN A 100 -11.78 -4.67 0.79
N LEU A 101 -10.75 -4.01 1.30
CA LEU A 101 -10.89 -2.90 2.24
C LEU A 101 -11.54 -1.67 1.60
N ASP A 102 -11.20 -1.34 0.36
CA ASP A 102 -11.84 -0.25 -0.39
C ASP A 102 -13.32 -0.53 -0.65
N GLN A 103 -13.68 -1.79 -0.97
CA GLN A 103 -15.07 -2.22 -1.12
C GLN A 103 -15.84 -2.14 0.21
N LEU A 104 -15.24 -2.60 1.30
CA LEU A 104 -15.82 -2.52 2.65
C LEU A 104 -16.04 -1.07 3.09
N THR A 105 -15.04 -0.22 2.88
CA THR A 105 -15.11 1.22 3.18
C THR A 105 -16.22 1.90 2.36
N SER A 106 -16.34 1.55 1.08
CA SER A 106 -17.40 2.07 0.21
C SER A 106 -18.80 1.65 0.68
N ARG A 107 -18.95 0.39 1.14
CA ARG A 107 -20.21 -0.10 1.72
C ARG A 107 -20.56 0.59 3.03
N LEU A 108 -19.59 0.76 3.94
CA LEU A 108 -19.79 1.50 5.18
C LEU A 108 -20.18 2.96 4.92
N ASN A 109 -19.53 3.63 3.96
CA ASN A 109 -19.89 4.98 3.57
C ASN A 109 -21.31 5.05 2.99
N ALA A 110 -21.73 4.05 2.20
CA ALA A 110 -23.10 4.00 1.68
C ALA A 110 -24.14 3.86 2.80
N ILE A 111 -23.92 2.99 3.79
CA ILE A 111 -24.79 2.81 4.96
C ILE A 111 -24.83 4.09 5.80
N THR A 112 -23.68 4.72 6.02
CA THR A 112 -23.57 5.96 6.82
C THR A 112 -24.30 7.13 6.14
N ASN A 113 -24.16 7.26 4.81
CA ASN A 113 -24.87 8.28 4.04
C ASN A 113 -26.38 8.01 3.95
N ALA A 114 -26.79 6.75 3.92
CA ALA A 114 -28.21 6.37 3.96
C ALA A 114 -28.87 6.80 5.28
N LYS A 115 -28.17 6.63 6.42
CA LYS A 115 -28.62 7.12 7.74
C LYS A 115 -28.77 8.64 7.80
N MET A 116 -27.79 9.39 7.26
CA MET A 116 -27.88 10.86 7.24
C MET A 116 -29.04 11.42 6.40
N ASN A 117 -29.45 10.69 5.35
CA ASN A 117 -30.60 11.08 4.54
C ASN A 117 -31.95 10.65 5.15
N THR A 118 -32.00 9.57 5.94
CA THR A 118 -33.22 9.15 6.64
C THR A 118 -33.52 10.02 7.86
N ASP A 119 -32.49 10.49 8.57
CA ASP A 119 -32.66 11.42 9.69
C ASP A 119 -33.12 12.83 9.26
N ALA A 120 -32.98 13.19 7.97
CA ALA A 120 -33.46 14.45 7.42
C ALA A 120 -34.98 14.45 7.14
N ASP A 121 -35.57 13.28 6.88
CA ASP A 121 -36.99 13.13 6.52
C ASP A 121 -37.89 12.65 7.68
N ASP A 122 -37.32 12.17 8.81
CA ASP A 122 -38.10 11.58 9.91
C ASP A 122 -38.51 12.56 11.03
N ARG A 123 -39.19 13.64 10.66
CA ARG A 123 -40.11 14.34 11.59
C ARG A 123 -41.55 13.84 11.47
N GLY A 124 -41.75 12.62 10.98
CA GLY A 124 -43.05 12.21 10.48
C GLY A 124 -43.32 10.70 10.46
N ARG A 125 -43.59 10.15 11.65
CA ARG A 125 -44.43 8.96 11.92
C ARG A 125 -43.75 7.57 11.84
N GLY A 126 -43.44 7.03 13.00
CA GLY A 126 -44.14 5.84 13.54
C GLY A 126 -43.99 4.50 12.81
N GLN A 127 -42.83 4.18 12.23
CA GLN A 127 -42.49 2.83 11.75
C GLN A 127 -41.09 2.40 12.23
N GLU A 128 -40.84 2.41 13.54
CA GLU A 128 -39.47 2.34 14.06
C GLU A 128 -38.88 0.95 14.35
N ASN A 129 -39.60 -0.16 14.11
CA ASN A 129 -39.20 -1.47 14.65
C ASN A 129 -38.88 -2.59 13.65
N ILE A 130 -38.99 -2.38 12.32
CA ILE A 130 -38.71 -3.47 11.34
C ILE A 130 -37.40 -3.24 10.57
N ILE A 131 -36.97 -2.00 10.35
CA ILE A 131 -35.76 -1.69 9.56
C ILE A 131 -34.47 -1.88 10.38
N LYS A 132 -34.51 -1.67 11.70
CA LYS A 132 -33.34 -1.80 12.59
C LYS A 132 -32.80 -3.24 12.70
N SER A 133 -33.60 -4.29 12.44
CA SER A 133 -33.15 -5.67 12.60
C SER A 133 -32.31 -6.20 11.44
N ASP A 134 -32.64 -5.80 10.20
CA ASP A 134 -31.88 -6.23 9.01
C ASP A 134 -30.53 -5.51 8.91
N GLU A 135 -30.48 -4.22 9.25
CA GLU A 135 -29.23 -3.44 9.25
C GLU A 135 -28.27 -3.88 10.37
N SER A 136 -28.77 -4.25 11.55
CA SER A 136 -27.92 -4.79 12.63
C SER A 136 -27.32 -6.12 12.23
N ASN A 137 -28.10 -6.99 11.59
CA ASN A 137 -27.60 -8.27 11.06
C ASN A 137 -26.53 -8.06 9.99
N GLU A 138 -26.65 -7.03 9.14
CA GLU A 138 -25.67 -6.76 8.08
C GLU A 138 -24.35 -6.20 8.64
N ILE A 139 -24.42 -5.36 9.68
CA ILE A 139 -23.23 -4.87 10.41
C ILE A 139 -22.54 -6.03 11.15
N ASP A 140 -23.29 -6.90 11.82
CA ASP A 140 -22.73 -8.04 12.54
C ASP A 140 -22.09 -9.06 11.57
N GLN A 141 -22.68 -9.27 10.39
CA GLN A 141 -22.10 -10.08 9.33
C GLN A 141 -20.83 -9.44 8.75
N LEU A 142 -20.82 -8.12 8.56
CA LEU A 142 -19.63 -7.38 8.12
C LEU A 142 -18.49 -7.47 9.13
N GLN A 143 -18.80 -7.31 10.41
CA GLN A 143 -17.83 -7.47 11.49
C GLN A 143 -17.32 -8.90 11.59
N GLN A 144 -18.19 -9.90 11.52
CA GLN A 144 -17.78 -11.31 11.50
C GLN A 144 -16.90 -11.64 10.29
N ASN A 145 -17.23 -11.15 9.11
CA ASN A 145 -16.44 -11.37 7.90
C ASN A 145 -15.08 -10.67 7.99
N MET A 146 -15.03 -9.41 8.43
CA MET A 146 -13.77 -8.73 8.72
C MET A 146 -12.94 -9.52 9.73
N TYR A 147 -13.55 -9.99 10.81
CA TYR A 147 -12.84 -10.75 11.83
C TYR A 147 -12.33 -12.10 11.28
N HIS A 148 -13.09 -12.78 10.43
CA HIS A 148 -12.67 -14.05 9.81
C HIS A 148 -11.54 -13.87 8.79
N HIS A 149 -11.55 -12.79 8.03
CA HIS A 149 -10.55 -12.57 6.97
C HIS A 149 -9.29 -11.84 7.47
N VAL A 150 -9.43 -10.88 8.38
CA VAL A 150 -8.33 -10.04 8.85
C VAL A 150 -7.57 -10.71 10.01
N ARG A 151 -8.24 -11.51 10.86
CA ARG A 151 -7.59 -12.12 12.03
C ARG A 151 -6.47 -13.11 11.67
N PRO A 152 -6.65 -14.10 10.79
CA PRO A 152 -5.55 -15.01 10.43
C PRO A 152 -4.35 -14.26 9.85
N TYR A 153 -4.60 -13.13 9.21
CA TYR A 153 -3.60 -12.27 8.60
C TYR A 153 -2.80 -11.44 9.62
N ILE A 154 -3.48 -10.80 10.58
CA ILE A 154 -2.81 -10.13 11.71
C ILE A 154 -1.95 -11.14 12.50
N TYR A 155 -2.46 -12.36 12.70
CA TYR A 155 -1.70 -13.45 13.33
C TYR A 155 -0.47 -13.86 12.49
N GLY A 156 -0.60 -13.91 11.16
CA GLY A 156 0.51 -14.19 10.26
C GLY A 156 1.59 -13.11 10.29
N LEU A 157 1.20 -11.84 10.18
CA LEU A 157 2.12 -10.70 10.28
C LEU A 157 2.82 -10.66 11.63
N ARG A 158 2.08 -10.84 12.72
CA ARG A 158 2.63 -10.93 14.07
C ARG A 158 3.69 -12.01 14.15
N ARG A 159 3.37 -13.24 13.72
CA ARG A 159 4.31 -14.35 13.78
C ARG A 159 5.57 -14.12 12.95
N SER A 160 5.45 -13.51 11.77
CA SER A 160 6.61 -13.16 10.94
C SER A 160 7.48 -12.11 11.61
N LEU A 161 6.87 -11.07 12.19
CA LEU A 161 7.58 -10.01 12.92
C LEU A 161 8.29 -10.53 14.16
N GLU A 162 7.62 -11.35 14.98
CA GLU A 162 8.21 -11.96 16.17
C GLU A 162 9.38 -12.89 15.80
N ALA A 163 9.26 -13.66 14.71
CA ALA A 163 10.30 -14.58 14.27
C ALA A 163 11.53 -13.88 13.64
N GLU A 164 11.32 -12.78 12.91
CA GLU A 164 12.38 -12.09 12.17
C GLU A 164 13.13 -11.07 13.04
N PHE A 165 12.45 -10.45 14.00
CA PHE A 165 13.00 -9.36 14.80
C PHE A 165 13.20 -9.68 16.29
N ASP A 166 12.85 -10.90 16.73
CA ASP A 166 12.90 -11.33 18.15
C ASP A 166 12.18 -10.34 19.09
N ILE A 167 11.09 -9.75 18.59
CA ILE A 167 10.25 -8.81 19.33
C ILE A 167 9.00 -9.52 19.82
N ASN A 168 8.50 -9.15 21.01
CA ASN A 168 7.18 -9.53 21.47
C ASN A 168 6.18 -8.44 21.08
N VAL A 169 5.43 -8.67 20.00
CA VAL A 169 4.49 -7.67 19.45
C VAL A 169 3.38 -7.32 20.46
N GLU A 170 2.98 -8.26 21.31
CA GLU A 170 1.91 -8.03 22.29
C GLU A 170 2.37 -7.16 23.46
N GLU A 171 3.64 -7.28 23.86
CA GLU A 171 4.26 -6.40 24.84
C GLU A 171 4.38 -4.97 24.30
N TYR A 172 4.72 -4.84 23.01
CA TYR A 172 4.85 -3.55 22.32
C TYR A 172 3.51 -2.83 22.10
N ILE A 173 2.41 -3.57 21.89
CA ILE A 173 1.07 -2.99 21.75
C ILE A 173 0.57 -2.46 23.10
N ASN A 174 0.81 -3.21 24.18
CA ASN A 174 0.35 -2.85 25.52
C ASN A 174 1.10 -1.65 26.13
N GLU A 175 2.27 -1.26 25.61
CA GLU A 175 2.97 -0.04 26.04
C GLU A 175 2.32 1.26 25.52
N TYR A 176 1.41 1.17 24.55
CA TYR A 176 0.77 2.33 23.90
C TYR A 176 -0.74 2.46 24.16
N GLU A 177 -1.32 1.58 24.99
CA GLU A 177 -2.69 1.71 25.55
C GLU A 177 -2.66 2.36 26.95
#